data_AF-A0A0D2KPH3-F1
#
_entry.id   AF-A0A0D2KPH3-F1
#
_cell.length_a   1.000
_cell.length_b   1.000
_cell.length_c   1.000
_cell.angle_alpha   90.00
_cell.angle_beta   90.00
_cell.angle_gamma   90.00
#
_symmetry.space_group_name_H-M   'P 1'
#
loop_
_entity.id
_entity.type
_entity.pdbx_description
1 polymer ?
#
loop_
_entity_poly.entity_id
_entity_poly.type
_entity_poly.pdbx_seq_one_letter_code
_entity_poly.pdbx_strand_id
1 'polypeptide(L)'
;MTDILPAYIKTPIGTASKGVRYAKTVDDLARVGREFEDRGAFRNNGRVLLQKALAGPLVMVQGVFSHGRLLTWHACLRAREGPSGGAAKKTSLPLPVFEDDLVKLGAFLKYDAALSMDAILVEGIPCYIDVNPRITEPMNALEAGVDLVDSILSISTSHMRSSEIIRHIPPRPVCGEENIITHQFVLAAMKAVEGGRLALLAEVFNALLGLGEYANSTEELTPVEDDPLSVLFLFTFTMLMLLGGKRIAKYFDGSSVSNYALSAFGWETICRAQQAKGNKGAGTDNMHRQPTPSASTELLL
;
A
#
# COMPACT_ATOMS: atom_id res chain seq x y z
N MET A 1 -7.24 27.28 -9.80
CA MET A 1 -6.67 26.62 -8.59
C MET A 1 -7.71 26.37 -7.50
N THR A 2 -8.88 26.99 -7.50
CA THR A 2 -9.97 26.69 -6.55
C THR A 2 -10.61 25.32 -6.79
N ASP A 3 -10.69 24.87 -8.04
CA ASP A 3 -11.45 23.65 -8.41
C ASP A 3 -10.82 22.33 -7.92
N ILE A 4 -9.55 22.38 -7.51
CA ILE A 4 -8.83 21.25 -6.91
C ILE A 4 -8.97 21.18 -5.39
N LEU A 5 -9.47 22.23 -4.74
CA LEU A 5 -9.70 22.25 -3.30
C LEU A 5 -11.09 21.66 -2.95
N PRO A 6 -11.23 20.98 -1.79
CA PRO A 6 -10.16 20.60 -0.86
C PRO A 6 -9.17 19.59 -1.47
N ALA A 7 -7.91 19.62 -1.03
CA ALA A 7 -6.84 18.81 -1.61
C ALA A 7 -5.90 18.20 -0.56
N TYR A 8 -5.28 17.09 -0.93
CA TYR A 8 -4.10 16.54 -0.26
C TYR A 8 -2.83 16.92 -1.02
N ILE A 9 -1.85 17.44 -0.29
CA ILE A 9 -0.50 17.70 -0.79
C ILE A 9 0.40 16.59 -0.25
N LYS A 10 1.06 15.87 -1.15
CA LYS A 10 1.88 14.70 -0.82
C LYS A 10 3.32 14.89 -1.30
N THR A 11 4.29 14.59 -0.45
CA THR A 11 5.69 14.45 -0.88
C THR A 11 5.86 13.17 -1.72
N PRO A 12 6.86 13.09 -2.62
CA PRO A 12 7.07 11.92 -3.48
C PRO A 12 7.37 10.65 -2.69
N ILE A 13 7.91 10.80 -1.49
CA ILE A 13 8.13 9.74 -0.52
C ILE A 13 7.44 10.10 0.79
N GLY A 14 6.78 9.12 1.39
CA GLY A 14 6.12 9.27 2.67
C GLY A 14 5.53 7.95 3.09
N THR A 15 5.63 7.63 4.38
CA THR A 15 5.08 6.41 4.95
C THR A 15 4.21 6.78 6.15
N ALA A 16 3.08 6.10 6.32
CA ALA A 16 2.09 6.36 7.36
C ALA A 16 1.71 7.85 7.45
N SER A 17 1.35 8.46 6.32
CA SER A 17 0.90 9.85 6.22
C SER A 17 1.91 10.95 6.62
N LYS A 18 3.16 10.62 6.99
CA LYS A 18 4.16 11.62 7.44
C LYS A 18 4.50 12.67 6.37
N GLY A 19 4.28 12.36 5.09
CA GLY A 19 4.47 13.22 3.92
C GLY A 19 3.21 13.87 3.36
N VAL A 20 2.07 13.78 4.05
CA VAL A 20 0.77 14.22 3.54
C VAL A 20 0.23 15.38 4.37
N ARG A 21 -0.31 16.40 3.70
CA ARG A 21 -1.02 17.52 4.32
C ARG A 21 -2.35 17.74 3.63
N TYR A 22 -3.35 18.16 4.40
CA TYR A 22 -4.67 18.51 3.88
C TYR A 22 -4.82 20.03 3.82
N ALA A 23 -5.33 20.54 2.70
CA ALA A 23 -5.67 21.94 2.51
C ALA A 23 -7.13 22.07 2.10
N LYS A 24 -7.91 22.80 2.89
CA LYS A 24 -9.31 23.09 2.58
C LYS A 24 -9.46 24.36 1.76
N THR A 25 -8.56 25.31 1.97
CA THR A 25 -8.58 26.65 1.38
C THR A 25 -7.27 26.99 0.67
N VAL A 26 -7.27 28.07 -0.10
CA VAL A 26 -6.06 28.60 -0.76
C VAL A 26 -5.02 29.03 0.28
N ASP A 27 -5.46 29.59 1.41
CA ASP A 27 -4.57 29.98 2.51
C ASP A 27 -3.93 28.77 3.19
N ASP A 28 -4.69 27.67 3.35
CA ASP A 28 -4.13 26.41 3.82
C ASP A 28 -3.06 25.89 2.85
N LEU A 29 -3.33 25.95 1.54
CA LEU A 29 -2.40 25.52 0.51
C LEU A 29 -1.10 26.35 0.56
N ALA A 30 -1.20 27.66 0.71
CA ALA A 30 -0.05 28.54 0.86
C ALA A 30 0.76 28.25 2.14
N ARG A 31 0.07 27.95 3.26
CA ARG A 31 0.71 27.55 4.52
C ARG A 31 1.45 26.22 4.38
N VAL A 32 0.82 25.22 3.76
CA VAL A 32 1.44 23.90 3.49
C VAL A 32 2.63 24.04 2.55
N GLY A 33 2.54 24.90 1.52
CA GLY A 33 3.64 25.19 0.62
C GLY A 33 4.87 25.71 1.37
N ARG A 34 4.69 26.69 2.26
CA ARG A 34 5.78 27.20 3.12
C ARG A 34 6.35 26.12 4.03
N GLU A 35 5.49 25.32 4.66
CA GLU A 35 5.95 24.20 5.50
C GLU A 35 6.84 23.21 4.73
N PHE A 36 6.49 22.89 3.49
CA PHE A 36 7.28 22.00 2.65
C PHE A 36 8.55 22.65 2.10
N GLU A 37 8.53 23.96 1.81
CA GLU A 37 9.72 24.75 1.48
C GLU A 37 10.74 24.74 2.64
N ASP A 38 10.28 25.02 3.86
CA ASP A 38 11.13 25.03 5.06
C ASP A 38 11.77 23.66 5.33
N ARG A 39 11.04 22.58 5.00
CA ARG A 39 11.51 21.20 5.08
C ARG A 39 12.39 20.77 3.90
N GLY A 40 12.59 21.66 2.92
CA GLY A 40 13.42 21.43 1.74
C GLY A 40 12.80 20.53 0.68
N ALA A 41 11.48 20.33 0.67
CA ALA A 41 10.80 19.43 -0.27
C ALA A 41 10.95 19.82 -1.75
N PHE A 42 11.30 21.08 -2.02
CA PHE A 42 11.51 21.63 -3.36
C PHE A 42 12.99 21.77 -3.76
N ARG A 43 13.93 21.42 -2.86
CA ARG A 43 15.36 21.41 -3.18
C ARG A 43 15.64 20.35 -4.26
N ASN A 44 16.69 20.56 -5.06
CA ASN A 44 17.14 19.61 -6.10
C ASN A 44 16.03 19.19 -7.09
N ASN A 45 15.21 20.13 -7.55
CA ASN A 45 14.03 19.89 -8.39
C ASN A 45 12.94 19.01 -7.73
N GLY A 46 12.89 19.03 -6.39
CA GLY A 46 11.84 18.37 -5.63
C GLY A 46 10.45 18.90 -6.00
N ARG A 47 9.46 18.00 -5.97
CA ARG A 47 8.07 18.31 -6.33
C ARG A 47 7.16 17.70 -5.28
N VAL A 48 5.96 18.26 -5.16
CA VAL A 48 4.87 17.66 -4.40
C VAL A 48 3.72 17.36 -5.33
N LEU A 49 2.97 16.31 -5.00
CA LEU A 49 1.73 15.98 -5.67
C LEU A 49 0.58 16.73 -5.00
N LEU A 50 -0.21 17.44 -5.78
CA LEU A 50 -1.50 18.00 -5.34
C LEU A 50 -2.61 17.14 -5.90
N GLN A 51 -3.41 16.53 -5.02
CA GLN A 51 -4.49 15.64 -5.40
C GLN A 51 -5.80 16.11 -4.76
N LYS A 52 -6.87 16.24 -5.57
CA LYS A 52 -8.19 16.60 -5.05
C LYS A 52 -8.64 15.58 -4.00
N ALA A 53 -9.18 16.08 -2.89
CA ALA A 53 -9.79 15.23 -1.88
C ALA A 53 -11.14 14.73 -2.39
N LEU A 54 -11.34 13.42 -2.28
CA LEU A 54 -12.57 12.74 -2.69
C LEU A 54 -13.24 12.16 -1.46
N ALA A 55 -14.57 12.19 -1.44
CA ALA A 55 -15.37 11.52 -0.43
C ALA A 55 -15.79 10.15 -0.97
N GLY A 56 -15.57 9.11 -0.18
CA GLY A 56 -15.90 7.73 -0.53
C GLY A 56 -15.19 6.76 0.41
N PRO A 57 -15.60 5.49 0.44
CA PRO A 57 -14.89 4.49 1.23
C PRO A 57 -13.52 4.22 0.63
N LEU A 58 -12.54 3.96 1.50
CA LEU A 58 -11.21 3.52 1.10
C LEU A 58 -11.21 2.00 0.90
N VAL A 59 -10.71 1.59 -0.25
CA VAL A 59 -10.47 0.18 -0.62
C VAL A 59 -8.98 -0.05 -0.73
N MET A 60 -8.51 -1.12 -0.11
CA MET A 60 -7.15 -1.62 -0.19
C MET A 60 -7.15 -2.78 -1.17
N VAL A 61 -6.41 -2.65 -2.27
CA VAL A 61 -6.31 -3.62 -3.37
C VAL A 61 -4.90 -4.20 -3.39
N GLN A 62 -4.76 -5.51 -3.57
CA GLN A 62 -3.46 -6.18 -3.61
C GLN A 62 -3.43 -7.15 -4.78
N GLY A 63 -2.25 -7.31 -5.38
CA GLY A 63 -2.06 -8.26 -6.48
C GLY A 63 -0.62 -8.76 -6.56
N VAL A 64 -0.48 -10.01 -7.00
CA VAL A 64 0.82 -10.65 -7.27
C VAL A 64 0.90 -10.95 -8.76
N PHE A 65 2.02 -10.57 -9.37
CA PHE A 65 2.23 -10.64 -10.80
C PHE A 65 3.45 -11.48 -11.15
N SER A 66 3.40 -12.15 -12.30
CA SER A 66 4.59 -12.71 -12.94
C SER A 66 4.68 -12.29 -14.40
N HIS A 67 5.79 -11.66 -14.78
CA HIS A 67 6.05 -11.16 -16.14
C HIS A 67 4.88 -10.37 -16.76
N GLY A 68 4.18 -9.58 -15.96
CA GLY A 68 3.03 -8.77 -16.35
C GLY A 68 1.68 -9.48 -16.33
N ARG A 69 1.62 -10.78 -16.03
CA ARG A 69 0.35 -11.49 -15.81
C ARG A 69 -0.03 -11.44 -14.34
N LEU A 70 -1.28 -11.08 -14.05
CA LEU A 70 -1.85 -11.17 -12.71
C LEU A 70 -2.08 -12.63 -12.31
N LEU A 71 -1.60 -13.03 -11.13
CA LEU A 71 -1.69 -14.41 -10.62
C LEU A 71 -2.77 -14.55 -9.57
N THR A 72 -2.69 -13.72 -8.55
CA THR A 72 -3.60 -13.70 -7.41
C THR A 72 -3.85 -12.25 -6.99
N TRP A 73 -5.04 -11.96 -6.51
CA TRP A 73 -5.41 -10.64 -6.06
C TRP A 73 -6.50 -10.66 -5.01
N HIS A 74 -6.61 -9.56 -4.28
CA HIS A 74 -7.68 -9.35 -3.31
C HIS A 74 -7.98 -7.86 -3.16
N ALA A 75 -9.21 -7.52 -2.81
CA ALA A 75 -9.58 -6.17 -2.44
C ALA A 75 -10.47 -6.18 -1.20
N CYS A 76 -10.30 -5.20 -0.32
CA CYS A 76 -11.09 -5.06 0.89
C CYS A 76 -11.36 -3.59 1.23
N LEU A 77 -12.55 -3.33 1.77
CA LEU A 77 -12.89 -2.05 2.38
C LEU A 77 -12.15 -1.87 3.68
N ARG A 78 -11.61 -0.67 3.94
CA ARG A 78 -11.22 -0.25 5.28
C ARG A 78 -12.47 0.16 6.06
N ALA A 79 -13.15 -0.83 6.63
CA ALA A 79 -14.42 -0.67 7.33
C ALA A 79 -14.29 0.14 8.63
N ARG A 80 -13.13 0.07 9.31
CA ARG A 80 -12.83 0.88 10.49
C ARG A 80 -11.37 1.32 10.51
N GLU A 81 -11.14 2.59 10.83
CA GLU A 81 -9.78 3.13 10.97
C GLU A 81 -9.19 2.88 12.35
N GLY A 82 -7.92 2.51 12.36
CA GLY A 82 -7.04 2.53 13.52
C GLY A 82 -6.18 3.80 13.57
N PRO A 83 -5.13 3.81 14.41
CA PRO A 83 -4.16 4.90 14.48
C PRO A 83 -3.54 5.17 13.10
N SER A 84 -3.26 6.45 12.81
CA SER A 84 -2.59 6.90 11.58
C SER A 84 -3.22 6.41 10.26
N GLY A 85 -4.50 6.02 10.28
CA GLY A 85 -5.22 5.50 9.11
C GLY A 85 -5.02 4.00 8.85
N GLY A 86 -4.46 3.24 9.80
CA GLY A 86 -4.41 1.77 9.69
C GLY A 86 -5.81 1.15 9.61
N ALA A 87 -5.91 -0.10 9.15
CA ALA A 87 -7.20 -0.78 8.99
C ALA A 87 -7.51 -1.67 10.19
N ALA A 88 -8.22 -1.13 11.18
CA ALA A 88 -8.63 -1.89 12.36
C ALA A 88 -9.72 -2.93 12.07
N LYS A 89 -10.50 -2.72 10.99
CA LYS A 89 -11.48 -3.68 10.49
C LYS A 89 -11.53 -3.61 8.97
N LYS A 90 -11.64 -4.78 8.34
CA LYS A 90 -11.72 -4.94 6.89
C LYS A 90 -12.89 -5.82 6.49
N THR A 91 -13.39 -5.58 5.29
CA THR A 91 -14.42 -6.41 4.67
C THR A 91 -14.04 -6.65 3.23
N SER A 92 -13.91 -7.90 2.82
CA SER A 92 -13.58 -8.27 1.45
C SER A 92 -14.60 -7.69 0.47
N LEU A 93 -14.09 -7.03 -0.57
CA LEU A 93 -14.85 -6.39 -1.64
C LEU A 93 -14.13 -6.57 -3.00
N PRO A 94 -14.00 -7.81 -3.49
CA PRO A 94 -13.38 -8.12 -4.79
C PRO A 94 -14.29 -7.74 -5.98
N LEU A 95 -14.31 -6.45 -6.34
CA LEU A 95 -15.05 -5.99 -7.51
C LEU A 95 -14.29 -6.25 -8.82
N PRO A 96 -14.97 -6.64 -9.93
CA PRO A 96 -14.33 -6.89 -11.22
C PRO A 96 -13.48 -5.74 -11.77
N VAL A 97 -13.86 -4.49 -11.48
CA VAL A 97 -13.11 -3.30 -11.91
C VAL A 97 -11.67 -3.30 -11.40
N PHE A 98 -11.42 -3.85 -10.21
CA PHE A 98 -10.06 -3.95 -9.66
C PHE A 98 -9.22 -4.99 -10.39
N GLU A 99 -9.81 -6.13 -10.79
CA GLU A 99 -9.11 -7.13 -11.60
C GLU A 99 -8.71 -6.55 -12.95
N ASP A 100 -9.65 -5.89 -13.64
CA ASP A 100 -9.41 -5.28 -14.95
C ASP A 100 -8.26 -4.26 -14.89
N ASP A 101 -8.23 -3.42 -13.86
CA ASP A 101 -7.20 -2.41 -13.68
C ASP A 101 -5.84 -3.03 -13.30
N LEU A 102 -5.83 -4.04 -12.43
CA LEU A 102 -4.63 -4.81 -12.10
C LEU A 102 -4.04 -5.51 -13.32
N VAL A 103 -4.85 -6.20 -14.13
CA VAL A 103 -4.41 -6.88 -15.34
C VAL A 103 -3.77 -5.90 -16.33
N LYS A 104 -4.41 -4.75 -16.58
CA LYS A 104 -3.87 -3.70 -17.45
C LYS A 104 -2.54 -3.14 -16.92
N LEU A 105 -2.48 -2.82 -15.63
CA LEU A 105 -1.30 -2.27 -14.99
C LEU A 105 -0.12 -3.24 -15.04
N GLY A 106 -0.36 -4.50 -14.65
CA GLY A 106 0.64 -5.56 -14.68
C GLY A 106 1.23 -5.74 -16.08
N ALA A 107 0.37 -5.87 -17.09
CA ALA A 107 0.78 -6.07 -18.47
C ALA A 107 1.59 -4.87 -19.00
N PHE A 108 1.13 -3.65 -18.73
CA PHE A 108 1.81 -2.43 -19.15
C PHE A 108 3.22 -2.32 -18.56
N LEU A 109 3.36 -2.60 -17.26
CA LEU A 109 4.65 -2.52 -16.56
C LEU A 109 5.54 -3.75 -16.78
N LYS A 110 5.02 -4.83 -17.37
CA LYS A 110 5.64 -6.16 -17.33
C LYS A 110 6.02 -6.55 -15.89
N TYR A 111 5.12 -6.25 -14.96
CA TYR A 111 5.41 -6.29 -13.52
C TYR A 111 5.63 -7.73 -13.02
N ASP A 112 6.59 -7.92 -12.13
CA ASP A 112 7.05 -9.25 -11.69
C ASP A 112 7.34 -9.24 -10.19
N ALA A 113 6.32 -8.92 -9.41
CA ALA A 113 6.35 -8.79 -7.96
C ALA A 113 4.91 -8.65 -7.42
N ALA A 114 4.79 -8.42 -6.10
CA ALA A 114 3.54 -7.93 -5.52
C ALA A 114 3.43 -6.41 -5.54
N LEU A 115 2.19 -5.94 -5.51
CA LEU A 115 1.84 -4.55 -5.27
C LEU A 115 0.57 -4.46 -4.42
N SER A 116 0.42 -3.34 -3.73
CA SER A 116 -0.82 -2.92 -3.08
C SER A 116 -1.17 -1.50 -3.51
N MET A 117 -2.45 -1.19 -3.61
CA MET A 117 -2.97 0.11 -4.01
C MET A 117 -4.11 0.50 -3.08
N ASP A 118 -4.13 1.77 -2.68
CA ASP A 118 -5.28 2.34 -2.02
C ASP A 118 -6.11 3.10 -3.05
N ALA A 119 -7.42 2.91 -3.01
CA ALA A 119 -8.38 3.62 -3.85
C ALA A 119 -9.51 4.20 -3.01
N ILE A 120 -10.05 5.33 -3.43
CA ILE A 120 -11.34 5.83 -2.96
C ILE A 120 -12.39 5.43 -3.99
N LEU A 121 -13.45 4.73 -3.57
CA LEU A 121 -14.57 4.43 -4.46
C LEU A 121 -15.51 5.64 -4.52
N VAL A 122 -15.69 6.18 -5.72
CA VAL A 122 -16.63 7.28 -5.99
C VAL A 122 -17.61 6.78 -7.03
N GLU A 123 -18.88 6.61 -6.64
CA GLU A 123 -19.95 6.12 -7.55
C GLU A 123 -19.58 4.78 -8.24
N GLY A 124 -18.88 3.90 -7.53
CA GLY A 124 -18.42 2.60 -8.04
C GLY A 124 -17.14 2.67 -8.87
N ILE A 125 -16.55 3.85 -9.07
CA ILE A 125 -15.32 4.05 -9.83
C ILE A 125 -14.12 4.14 -8.87
N PRO A 126 -13.10 3.29 -9.02
CA PRO A 126 -11.85 3.39 -8.27
C PRO A 126 -11.06 4.66 -8.62
N CYS A 127 -10.81 5.49 -7.61
CA CYS A 127 -9.85 6.59 -7.70
C CYS A 127 -8.59 6.22 -6.90
N TYR A 128 -7.57 5.69 -7.57
CA TYR A 128 -6.32 5.29 -6.92
C TYR A 128 -5.56 6.48 -6.33
N ILE A 129 -5.10 6.34 -5.09
CA ILE A 129 -4.47 7.42 -4.31
C ILE A 129 -3.05 7.08 -3.82
N ASP A 130 -2.69 5.80 -3.77
CA ASP A 130 -1.36 5.33 -3.39
C ASP A 130 -1.08 3.97 -4.04
N VAL A 131 0.19 3.70 -4.36
CA VAL A 131 0.66 2.42 -4.92
C VAL A 131 1.97 2.05 -4.22
N ASN A 132 1.96 0.90 -3.56
CA ASN A 132 3.07 0.35 -2.81
C ASN A 132 3.59 -0.90 -3.55
N PRO A 133 4.88 -0.96 -3.94
CA PRO A 133 5.46 -2.12 -4.63
C PRO A 133 5.78 -3.27 -3.66
N ARG A 134 4.79 -3.67 -2.86
CA ARG A 134 4.83 -4.71 -1.83
C ARG A 134 3.40 -5.10 -1.45
N ILE A 135 3.25 -6.24 -0.79
CA ILE A 135 2.03 -6.55 -0.05
C ILE A 135 1.88 -5.65 1.18
N THR A 136 0.63 -5.44 1.58
CA THR A 136 0.26 -4.70 2.79
C THR A 136 -0.85 -5.48 3.49
N GLU A 137 -0.57 -6.02 4.68
CA GLU A 137 -1.55 -6.70 5.53
C GLU A 137 -2.34 -7.82 4.79
N PRO A 138 -1.71 -8.98 4.53
CA PRO A 138 -2.27 -10.02 3.65
C PRO A 138 -3.39 -10.86 4.28
N MET A 139 -3.65 -10.73 5.59
CA MET A 139 -4.47 -11.68 6.33
C MET A 139 -5.94 -11.69 5.89
N ASN A 140 -6.54 -10.54 5.57
CA ASN A 140 -7.90 -10.53 5.02
C ASN A 140 -8.00 -11.28 3.68
N ALA A 141 -6.95 -11.26 2.86
CA ALA A 141 -6.91 -12.05 1.62
C ALA A 141 -6.79 -13.54 1.93
N LEU A 142 -5.97 -13.91 2.91
CA LEU A 142 -5.79 -15.30 3.34
C LEU A 142 -7.10 -15.90 3.87
N GLU A 143 -7.79 -15.16 4.75
CA GLU A 143 -9.12 -15.54 5.26
C GLU A 143 -10.17 -15.62 4.14
N ALA A 144 -9.99 -14.84 3.07
CA ALA A 144 -10.80 -14.90 1.87
C ALA A 144 -10.36 -15.99 0.88
N GLY A 145 -9.44 -16.87 1.26
CA GLY A 145 -8.99 -18.01 0.44
C GLY A 145 -7.85 -17.70 -0.54
N VAL A 146 -7.22 -16.53 -0.45
CA VAL A 146 -6.09 -16.14 -1.30
C VAL A 146 -4.81 -15.92 -0.49
N ASP A 147 -3.85 -16.84 -0.67
CA ASP A 147 -2.52 -16.69 -0.11
C ASP A 147 -1.60 -15.86 -1.03
N LEU A 148 -1.56 -14.56 -0.77
CA LEU A 148 -0.68 -13.62 -1.47
C LEU A 148 0.80 -13.86 -1.16
N VAL A 149 1.13 -14.36 0.04
CA VAL A 149 2.52 -14.60 0.44
C VAL A 149 3.08 -15.81 -0.29
N ASP A 150 2.32 -16.90 -0.34
CA ASP A 150 2.67 -18.09 -1.09
C ASP A 150 2.83 -17.79 -2.59
N SER A 151 1.95 -16.96 -3.14
CA SER A 151 2.03 -16.47 -4.52
C SER A 151 3.36 -15.74 -4.78
N ILE A 152 3.84 -14.89 -3.85
CA ILE A 152 5.13 -14.18 -4.00
C ILE A 152 6.31 -15.13 -3.87
N LEU A 153 6.26 -16.07 -2.92
CA LEU A 153 7.30 -17.08 -2.76
C LEU A 153 7.42 -17.95 -4.02
N SER A 154 6.28 -18.24 -4.67
CA SER A 154 6.23 -19.01 -5.91
C SER A 154 7.04 -18.38 -7.04
N ILE A 155 6.86 -17.07 -7.26
CA ILE A 155 7.58 -16.36 -8.32
C ILE A 155 9.04 -16.14 -7.95
N SER A 156 9.33 -15.87 -6.67
CA SER A 156 10.69 -15.57 -6.20
C SER A 156 11.63 -16.78 -6.26
N THR A 157 11.09 -17.98 -6.04
CA THR A 157 11.88 -19.23 -5.99
C THR A 157 11.95 -19.96 -7.33
N SER A 158 11.06 -19.65 -8.27
CA SER A 158 11.00 -20.27 -9.60
C SER A 158 12.30 -20.12 -10.42
N HIS A 159 13.09 -19.07 -10.17
CA HIS A 159 14.38 -18.84 -10.83
C HIS A 159 15.56 -19.61 -10.22
N MET A 160 15.42 -20.20 -9.03
CA MET A 160 16.53 -20.86 -8.31
C MET A 160 16.57 -22.37 -8.48
N ARG A 161 15.52 -23.01 -9.02
CA ARG A 161 15.47 -24.46 -9.18
C ARG A 161 15.19 -24.84 -10.63
N SER A 162 16.25 -25.20 -11.35
CA SER A 162 16.20 -25.72 -12.73
C SER A 162 15.51 -27.08 -12.87
N SER A 163 14.91 -27.66 -11.82
CA SER A 163 14.36 -29.02 -11.93
C SER A 163 13.20 -29.40 -11.01
N GLU A 164 12.69 -28.57 -10.09
CA GLU A 164 11.62 -29.06 -9.19
C GLU A 164 10.69 -27.96 -8.66
N ILE A 165 9.42 -28.09 -9.07
CA ILE A 165 8.22 -27.33 -8.71
C ILE A 165 8.18 -25.88 -9.23
N ILE A 166 7.91 -25.72 -10.52
CA ILE A 166 7.19 -24.55 -11.01
C ILE A 166 5.79 -24.65 -10.41
N ARG A 167 5.53 -23.94 -9.31
CA ARG A 167 4.18 -23.83 -8.76
C ARG A 167 3.25 -23.37 -9.89
N HIS A 168 2.16 -24.10 -10.06
CA HIS A 168 1.28 -23.99 -11.22
C HIS A 168 0.74 -22.55 -11.30
N ILE A 169 1.15 -21.83 -12.35
CA ILE A 169 0.62 -20.49 -12.55
C ILE A 169 -0.83 -20.65 -13.02
N PRO A 170 -1.81 -20.10 -12.29
CA PRO A 170 -3.20 -20.37 -12.58
C PRO A 170 -3.57 -19.81 -13.97
N PRO A 171 -4.50 -20.47 -14.70
CA PRO A 171 -4.88 -20.06 -16.04
C PRO A 171 -5.66 -18.73 -16.03
N ARG A 172 -6.22 -18.37 -14.87
CA ARG A 172 -6.91 -17.11 -14.59
C ARG A 172 -6.46 -16.57 -13.24
N PRO A 173 -6.53 -15.26 -13.00
CA PRO A 173 -6.26 -14.70 -11.68
C PRO A 173 -7.12 -15.38 -10.60
N VAL A 174 -6.52 -15.75 -9.48
CA VAL A 174 -7.27 -16.22 -8.30
C VAL A 174 -7.66 -15.01 -7.47
N CYS A 175 -8.92 -14.95 -7.07
CA CYS A 175 -9.51 -13.86 -6.31
C CYS A 175 -10.06 -14.38 -4.97
N GLY A 176 -9.98 -13.55 -3.93
CA GLY A 176 -10.58 -13.85 -2.64
C GLY A 176 -12.10 -13.78 -2.67
N GLU A 177 -12.74 -14.45 -1.70
CA GLU A 177 -14.18 -14.40 -1.49
C GLU A 177 -14.65 -13.03 -0.96
N GLU A 178 -15.87 -12.65 -1.32
CA GLU A 178 -16.51 -11.41 -0.87
C GLU A 178 -17.08 -11.54 0.55
N ASN A 179 -17.23 -10.42 1.25
CA ASN A 179 -17.87 -10.34 2.57
C ASN A 179 -17.16 -11.09 3.71
N ILE A 180 -15.91 -11.50 3.53
CA ILE A 180 -15.07 -11.97 4.63
C ILE A 180 -14.64 -10.79 5.48
N ILE A 181 -14.92 -10.87 6.79
CA ILE A 181 -14.68 -9.79 7.74
C ILE A 181 -13.51 -10.16 8.64
N THR A 182 -12.56 -9.26 8.75
CA THR A 182 -11.41 -9.42 9.65
C THR A 182 -11.18 -8.16 10.47
N HIS A 183 -10.48 -8.30 11.59
CA HIS A 183 -10.15 -7.19 12.48
C HIS A 183 -8.71 -7.28 13.00
N GLN A 184 -8.22 -6.14 13.49
CA GLN A 184 -6.95 -6.02 14.17
C GLN A 184 -7.17 -5.34 15.52
N PHE A 185 -7.34 -6.14 16.57
CA PHE A 185 -7.65 -5.67 17.92
C PHE A 185 -6.59 -4.70 18.44
N VAL A 186 -5.31 -4.95 18.18
CA VAL A 186 -4.21 -4.06 18.61
C VAL A 186 -4.43 -2.63 18.09
N LEU A 187 -4.82 -2.47 16.83
CA LEU A 187 -5.10 -1.16 16.23
C LEU A 187 -6.37 -0.55 16.83
N ALA A 188 -7.43 -1.34 16.96
CA ALA A 188 -8.68 -0.89 17.57
C ALA A 188 -8.47 -0.39 19.02
N ALA A 189 -7.70 -1.12 19.83
CA ALA A 189 -7.34 -0.78 21.21
C ALA A 189 -6.48 0.48 21.29
N MET A 190 -5.49 0.64 20.40
CA MET A 190 -4.70 1.88 20.29
C MET A 190 -5.57 3.09 19.96
N LYS A 191 -6.59 2.92 19.12
CA LYS A 191 -7.55 3.99 18.84
C LYS A 191 -8.47 4.25 20.03
N ALA A 192 -8.99 3.20 20.67
CA ALA A 192 -9.91 3.30 21.81
C ALA A 192 -9.30 4.02 23.01
N VAL A 193 -7.99 3.83 23.29
CA VAL A 193 -7.34 4.49 24.43
C VAL A 193 -7.26 6.03 24.28
N GLU A 194 -7.43 6.56 23.06
CA GLU A 194 -7.59 8.01 22.85
C GLU A 194 -8.85 8.55 23.54
N GLY A 195 -9.89 7.71 23.67
CA GLY A 195 -11.11 7.97 24.44
C GLY A 195 -10.96 7.73 25.94
N GLY A 196 -9.84 7.16 26.40
CA GLY A 196 -9.55 6.89 27.81
C GLY A 196 -9.61 5.41 28.20
N ARG A 197 -9.37 5.12 29.49
CA ARG A 197 -9.27 3.75 30.01
C ARG A 197 -10.58 2.97 29.91
N LEU A 198 -11.71 3.63 30.18
CA LEU A 198 -13.02 2.99 30.09
C LEU A 198 -13.37 2.62 28.64
N ALA A 199 -13.00 3.47 27.68
CA ALA A 199 -13.15 3.16 26.26
C ALA A 199 -12.31 1.95 25.85
N LEU A 200 -11.06 1.87 26.32
CA LEU A 200 -10.21 0.69 26.11
C LEU A 200 -10.82 -0.58 26.76
N LEU A 201 -11.34 -0.49 27.99
CA LEU A 201 -11.99 -1.65 28.63
C LEU A 201 -13.25 -2.09 27.89
N ALA A 202 -14.05 -1.15 27.38
CA ALA A 202 -15.21 -1.46 26.56
C ALA A 202 -14.80 -2.12 25.24
N GLU A 203 -13.72 -1.65 24.60
CA GLU A 203 -13.15 -2.25 23.40
C GLU A 203 -12.69 -3.70 23.65
N VAL A 204 -11.95 -3.94 24.74
CA VAL A 204 -11.53 -5.28 25.19
C VAL A 204 -12.74 -6.18 25.42
N PHE A 205 -13.75 -5.68 26.12
CA PHE A 205 -14.96 -6.44 26.43
C PHE A 205 -15.73 -6.82 25.15
N ASN A 206 -15.89 -5.89 24.22
CA ASN A 206 -16.53 -6.16 22.93
C ASN A 206 -15.74 -7.19 22.12
N ALA A 207 -14.40 -7.10 22.09
CA ALA A 207 -13.54 -8.04 21.40
C ALA A 207 -13.66 -9.46 21.99
N LEU A 208 -13.56 -9.59 23.32
CA LEU A 208 -13.63 -10.89 24.01
C LEU A 208 -14.98 -11.58 23.84
N LEU A 209 -16.07 -10.81 23.76
CA LEU A 209 -17.42 -11.35 23.59
C LEU A 209 -17.87 -11.41 22.12
N GLY A 210 -17.02 -11.03 21.17
CA GLY A 210 -17.38 -10.99 19.75
C GLY A 210 -18.56 -10.06 19.44
N LEU A 211 -18.69 -8.96 20.17
CA LEU A 211 -19.82 -8.02 20.05
C LEU A 211 -19.50 -6.86 19.09
N GLY A 212 -20.55 -6.30 18.50
CA GLY A 212 -20.47 -5.09 17.70
C GLY A 212 -19.50 -5.22 16.53
N GLU A 213 -18.41 -4.45 16.57
CA GLU A 213 -17.40 -4.45 15.51
C GLU A 213 -16.67 -5.79 15.34
N TYR A 214 -16.72 -6.69 16.32
CA TYR A 214 -16.03 -7.97 16.32
C TYR A 214 -16.92 -9.16 15.90
N ALA A 215 -18.22 -8.95 15.76
CA ALA A 215 -19.16 -10.01 15.40
C ALA A 215 -18.84 -10.59 14.02
N ASN A 216 -18.76 -11.92 13.93
CA ASN A 216 -18.48 -12.67 12.70
C ASN A 216 -17.19 -12.21 11.99
N SER A 217 -16.14 -11.89 12.76
CA SER A 217 -14.87 -11.45 12.20
C SER A 217 -13.68 -12.18 12.79
N THR A 218 -12.64 -12.40 11.99
CA THR A 218 -11.40 -13.08 12.40
C THR A 218 -10.31 -12.07 12.78
N GLU A 219 -9.58 -12.32 13.87
CA GLU A 219 -8.41 -11.52 14.27
C GLU A 219 -7.21 -11.82 13.37
N GLU A 220 -6.57 -10.80 12.80
CA GLU A 220 -5.47 -10.97 11.84
C GLU A 220 -4.07 -11.07 12.46
N LEU A 221 -3.79 -10.31 13.52
CA LEU A 221 -2.42 -10.13 14.02
C LEU A 221 -2.05 -11.10 15.13
N THR A 222 -3.04 -11.53 15.90
CA THR A 222 -2.86 -12.33 17.10
C THR A 222 -3.79 -13.54 17.06
N PRO A 223 -3.45 -14.59 16.31
CA PRO A 223 -4.28 -15.79 16.15
C PRO A 223 -4.24 -16.61 17.44
N VAL A 224 -5.07 -16.25 18.41
CA VAL A 224 -5.08 -16.84 19.76
C VAL A 224 -5.41 -18.33 19.77
N GLU A 225 -6.12 -18.83 18.75
CA GLU A 225 -6.49 -20.24 18.63
C GLU A 225 -5.26 -21.13 18.35
N ASP A 226 -4.33 -20.63 17.52
CA ASP A 226 -3.15 -21.38 17.07
C ASP A 226 -1.85 -20.96 17.77
N ASP A 227 -1.84 -19.80 18.45
CA ASP A 227 -0.66 -19.26 19.12
C ASP A 227 -0.95 -18.79 20.56
N PRO A 228 -0.65 -19.62 21.57
CA PRO A 228 -0.79 -19.23 22.98
C PRO A 228 0.08 -18.01 23.38
N LEU A 229 1.19 -17.73 22.68
CA LEU A 229 2.01 -16.56 22.97
C LEU A 229 1.31 -15.27 22.57
N SER A 230 0.41 -15.31 21.57
CA SER A 230 -0.45 -14.19 21.21
C SER A 230 -1.35 -13.77 22.36
N VAL A 231 -1.84 -14.71 23.19
CA VAL A 231 -2.63 -14.39 24.40
C VAL A 231 -1.78 -13.61 25.41
N LEU A 232 -0.55 -14.07 25.67
CA LEU A 232 0.38 -13.37 26.56
C LEU A 232 0.68 -11.96 26.04
N PHE A 233 0.96 -11.83 24.75
CA PHE A 233 1.19 -10.54 24.11
C PHE A 233 -0.01 -9.61 24.28
N LEU A 234 -1.23 -10.06 23.96
CA LEU A 234 -2.45 -9.26 24.08
C LEU A 234 -2.71 -8.82 25.52
N PHE A 235 -2.50 -9.71 26.49
CA PHE A 235 -2.63 -9.39 27.91
C PHE A 235 -1.62 -8.31 28.34
N THR A 236 -0.33 -8.52 28.05
CA THR A 236 0.72 -7.55 28.39
C THR A 236 0.50 -6.21 27.70
N PHE A 237 0.18 -6.23 26.41
CA PHE A 237 -0.14 -5.05 25.61
C PHE A 237 -1.30 -4.26 26.22
N THR A 238 -2.41 -4.94 26.53
CA THR A 238 -3.61 -4.32 27.11
C THR A 238 -3.32 -3.73 28.49
N MET A 239 -2.56 -4.43 29.34
CA MET A 239 -2.17 -3.91 30.65
C MET A 239 -1.27 -2.68 30.56
N LEU A 240 -0.27 -2.70 29.66
CA LEU A 240 0.57 -1.53 29.40
C LEU A 240 -0.24 -0.33 28.91
N MET A 241 -1.23 -0.57 28.05
CA MET A 241 -2.12 0.46 27.53
C MET A 241 -3.08 1.00 28.60
N LEU A 242 -3.59 0.16 29.49
CA LEU A 242 -4.40 0.59 30.62
C LEU A 242 -3.60 1.44 31.60
N LEU A 243 -2.37 1.02 31.93
CA LEU A 243 -1.50 1.72 32.87
C LEU A 243 -0.99 3.05 32.28
N GLY A 244 -0.42 3.00 31.08
CA GLY A 244 0.26 4.13 30.45
C GLY A 244 -0.60 5.00 29.53
N GLY A 245 -1.81 4.54 29.16
CA GLY A 245 -2.79 5.30 28.40
C GLY A 245 -2.26 5.83 27.06
N LYS A 246 -2.65 7.06 26.74
CA LYS A 246 -2.29 7.76 25.49
C LYS A 246 -0.78 7.87 25.25
N ARG A 247 0.03 7.86 26.31
CA ARG A 247 1.49 8.02 26.21
C ARG A 247 2.13 6.82 25.53
N ILE A 248 1.70 5.62 25.91
CA ILE A 248 2.17 4.35 25.32
C ILE A 248 1.64 4.20 23.90
N ALA A 249 0.38 4.55 23.64
CA ALA A 249 -0.20 4.52 22.29
C ALA A 249 0.62 5.37 21.28
N LYS A 250 0.96 6.60 21.67
CA LYS A 250 1.79 7.49 20.83
C LYS A 250 3.20 6.95 20.61
N TYR A 251 3.78 6.27 21.60
CA TYR A 251 5.10 5.67 21.48
C TYR A 251 5.11 4.54 20.42
N PHE A 252 4.12 3.66 20.45
CA PHE A 252 4.01 2.57 19.48
C PHE A 252 3.78 3.07 18.05
N ASP A 253 2.90 4.06 17.88
CA ASP A 253 2.62 4.66 16.57
C ASP A 253 3.86 5.36 15.97
N GLY A 254 4.59 6.14 16.78
CA GLY A 254 5.75 6.90 16.31
C GLY A 254 6.97 6.04 15.94
N SER A 255 7.27 5.03 16.76
CA SER A 255 8.49 4.22 16.67
C SER A 255 8.45 3.13 15.59
N SER A 256 7.26 2.59 15.28
CA SER A 256 7.12 1.53 14.29
C SER A 256 7.48 2.03 12.88
N VAL A 257 6.94 3.18 12.48
CA VAL A 257 7.09 3.72 11.11
C VAL A 257 8.54 4.11 10.77
N SER A 258 9.31 4.60 11.74
CA SER A 258 10.69 5.05 11.48
C SER A 258 11.63 3.91 11.05
N ASN A 259 11.31 2.66 11.41
CA ASN A 259 12.20 1.53 11.18
C ASN A 259 12.16 0.99 9.74
N TYR A 260 11.11 1.30 8.98
CA TYR A 260 10.93 0.80 7.61
C TYR A 260 10.63 1.88 6.57
N ALA A 261 10.44 3.14 6.98
CA ALA A 261 10.22 4.23 6.05
C ALA A 261 11.45 4.49 5.17
N LEU A 262 11.24 4.67 3.86
CA LEU A 262 12.30 5.06 2.94
C LEU A 262 12.78 6.48 3.27
N SER A 263 14.07 6.62 3.52
CA SER A 263 14.69 7.93 3.77
C SER A 263 14.83 8.75 2.48
N ALA A 264 14.89 10.08 2.60
CA ALA A 264 15.14 10.96 1.47
C ALA A 264 16.45 10.61 0.74
N PHE A 265 17.50 10.28 1.51
CA PHE A 265 18.76 9.83 0.95
C PHE A 265 18.63 8.51 0.18
N GLY A 266 17.88 7.54 0.71
CA GLY A 266 17.60 6.28 0.03
C GLY A 266 16.88 6.50 -1.31
N TRP A 267 15.89 7.40 -1.32
CA TRP A 267 15.18 7.79 -2.54
C TRP A 267 16.07 8.44 -3.59
N GLU A 268 16.89 9.42 -3.20
CA GLU A 268 17.84 10.06 -4.12
C GLU A 268 18.82 9.03 -4.73
N THR A 269 19.28 8.08 -3.92
CA THR A 269 20.15 6.99 -4.37
C THR A 269 19.47 6.13 -5.44
N ILE A 270 18.21 5.75 -5.23
CA ILE A 270 17.40 5.00 -6.21
C ILE A 270 17.22 5.80 -7.50
N CYS A 271 16.88 7.09 -7.40
CA CYS A 271 16.68 7.95 -8.57
C CYS A 271 17.94 8.09 -9.40
N ARG A 272 19.10 8.32 -8.76
CA ARG A 272 20.39 8.41 -9.44
C ARG A 272 20.76 7.09 -10.13
N ALA A 273 20.52 5.95 -9.46
CA ALA A 273 20.76 4.64 -10.06
C ALA A 273 19.88 4.39 -11.30
N GLN A 274 18.62 4.82 -11.27
CA GLN A 274 17.71 4.70 -12.43
C GLN A 274 18.13 5.61 -13.58
N GLN A 275 18.48 6.87 -13.31
CA GLN A 275 19.00 7.80 -14.32
C GLN A 275 20.28 7.25 -14.98
N ALA A 276 21.18 6.66 -14.19
CA ALA A 276 22.39 6.04 -14.72
C ALA A 276 22.10 4.82 -15.62
N LYS A 277 21.07 4.02 -15.32
CA LYS A 277 20.62 2.91 -16.18
C LYS A 277 20.01 3.41 -17.49
N GLY A 278 19.16 4.43 -17.44
CA GLY A 278 18.56 5.06 -18.62
C GLY A 278 19.61 5.63 -19.58
N ASN A 279 20.63 6.30 -19.05
CA ASN A 279 21.72 6.86 -19.86
C ASN A 279 22.61 5.78 -20.50
N LYS A 280 22.78 4.62 -19.87
CA LYS A 280 23.51 3.48 -20.46
C LYS A 280 22.73 2.81 -21.60
N GLY A 281 21.40 2.71 -21.51
CA GLY A 281 20.56 2.17 -22.58
C GLY A 281 20.45 3.09 -23.81
N ALA A 282 20.46 4.41 -23.61
CA ALA A 282 20.46 5.37 -24.70
C ALA A 282 21.78 5.42 -25.49
N GLY A 283 22.90 5.02 -24.88
CA GLY A 283 24.22 4.96 -25.53
C GLY A 283 24.38 3.79 -26.50
N THR A 284 23.59 2.71 -26.36
CA THR A 284 23.67 1.53 -27.21
C THR A 284 22.77 1.60 -28.46
N ASP A 285 21.71 2.39 -28.43
CA ASP A 285 20.78 2.54 -29.57
C ASP A 285 21.29 3.47 -30.68
N ASN A 286 22.29 4.31 -30.39
CA ASN A 286 22.87 5.24 -31.38
C ASN A 286 24.00 4.62 -32.23
N MET A 287 24.32 3.35 -32.08
CA MET A 287 25.43 2.70 -32.82
C MET A 287 24.96 1.81 -34.00
N HIS A 288 23.66 1.79 -34.33
CA HIS A 288 23.10 0.96 -35.42
C HIS A 288 22.31 1.70 -36.50
N ARG A 289 22.41 3.03 -36.59
CA ARG A 289 22.03 3.75 -37.82
C ARG A 289 23.27 4.15 -38.61
N GLN A 290 23.82 3.20 -39.37
CA GLN A 290 24.62 3.58 -40.54
C GLN A 290 23.68 4.22 -41.58
N PRO A 291 24.05 5.37 -42.17
CA PRO A 291 23.29 5.94 -43.27
C PRO A 291 23.46 5.05 -44.51
N THR A 292 22.34 4.66 -45.12
CA THR A 292 22.31 4.04 -46.44
C THR A 292 22.96 4.99 -47.46
N PRO A 293 23.89 4.52 -48.31
CA PRO A 293 24.49 5.38 -49.32
C PRO A 293 23.48 5.70 -50.42
N SER A 294 23.39 6.98 -50.75
CA SER A 294 22.63 7.53 -51.87
C SER A 294 23.12 6.94 -53.20
N ALA A 295 22.22 6.30 -53.95
CA ALA A 295 22.46 5.98 -55.35
C ALA A 295 22.13 7.21 -56.20
N SER A 296 23.15 7.95 -56.61
CA SER A 296 23.09 8.96 -57.68
C SER A 296 24.50 9.23 -58.21
N THR A 297 24.90 8.55 -59.28
CA THR A 297 25.85 9.12 -60.24
C THR A 297 25.49 8.63 -61.65
N GLU A 298 25.24 9.60 -62.52
CA GLU A 298 25.05 9.47 -63.96
C GLU A 298 26.34 9.12 -64.73
N LEU A 299 26.11 8.54 -65.92
CA LEU A 299 26.79 8.76 -67.22
C LEU A 299 28.28 8.39 -67.40
N LEU A 300 28.55 7.39 -68.26
CA LEU A 300 29.11 7.59 -69.62
C LEU A 300 29.37 6.25 -70.36
N LEU A 301 29.01 6.27 -71.66
CA LEU A 301 29.09 5.26 -72.74
C LEU A 301 27.94 4.25 -72.85
#